data_AF-A0A9P8JW90-F1
#
_entry.id   AF-A0A9P8JW90-F1
#
_cell.length_a   1.000
_cell.length_b   1.000
_cell.length_c   1.000
_cell.angle_alpha   90.00
_cell.angle_beta   90.00
_cell.angle_gamma   90.00
#
_symmetry.space_group_name_H-M   'P 1'
#
loop_
_entity.id
_entity.type
_entity.pdbx_description
1 polymer ?
#
loop_
_entity_poly.entity_id
_entity_poly.type
_entity_poly.pdbx_seq_one_letter_code
_entity_poly.pdbx_strand_id
1 'polypeptide(L)'
;MTIKYDRDVAVEAIRSYYKFLTTIPAIQASNILEPPTDGWPSLTTKSLAALGKDEVVIDLLRHLPYVGRTHSGNENISYDTVVINYSDNRLRNNGSLDSLVPTTTGKLPAHVVSLTIGARYGSYLLLDTQQGTITDYIMMERPERSHPPPGSPDH
;
A
#
# COMPACT_ATOMS: atom_id res chain seq x y z
N MET A 1 13.88 -23.29 2.11
CA MET A 1 14.28 -22.30 3.14
C MET A 1 13.10 -21.37 3.30
N THR A 2 12.34 -21.48 4.39
CA THR A 2 11.12 -20.68 4.57
C THR A 2 11.54 -19.34 5.13
N ILE A 3 11.48 -18.27 4.33
CA ILE A 3 11.60 -16.91 4.87
C ILE A 3 10.38 -16.70 5.75
N LYS A 4 10.60 -16.50 7.04
CA LYS A 4 9.54 -16.18 8.00
C LYS A 4 9.39 -14.67 8.03
N TYR A 5 8.15 -14.18 8.12
CA TYR A 5 7.89 -12.76 8.31
C TYR A 5 8.66 -12.20 9.51
N ASP A 6 9.21 -11.01 9.29
CA ASP A 6 9.81 -10.14 10.30
C ASP A 6 9.31 -8.72 10.04
N ARG A 7 8.76 -8.09 11.09
CA ARG A 7 8.17 -6.75 10.98
C ARG A 7 9.19 -5.71 10.57
N ASP A 8 10.37 -5.73 11.19
CA ASP A 8 11.37 -4.67 11.00
C ASP A 8 11.96 -4.78 9.59
N VAL A 9 12.15 -6.01 9.09
CA VAL A 9 12.52 -6.26 7.69
C VAL A 9 11.46 -5.73 6.72
N ALA A 10 10.17 -5.99 6.98
CA ALA A 10 9.08 -5.49 6.14
C ALA A 10 8.99 -3.96 6.15
N VAL A 11 9.14 -3.35 7.34
CA VAL A 11 9.16 -1.89 7.52
C VAL A 11 10.34 -1.27 6.75
N GLU A 12 11.54 -1.84 6.86
CA GLU A 12 12.70 -1.34 6.11
C GLU A 12 12.58 -1.52 4.60
N ALA A 13 11.96 -2.62 4.14
CA ALA A 13 11.70 -2.82 2.72
C ALA A 13 10.76 -1.75 2.16
N ILE A 14 9.66 -1.46 2.85
CA ILE A 14 8.70 -0.43 2.46
C ILE A 14 9.32 0.97 2.53
N ARG A 15 10.10 1.26 3.59
CA ARG A 15 10.86 2.52 3.71
C ARG A 15 11.83 2.71 2.55
N SER A 16 12.58 1.66 2.22
CA SER A 16 13.54 1.68 1.11
C SER A 16 12.86 1.90 -0.23
N TYR A 17 11.69 1.29 -0.43
CA TYR A 17 10.87 1.50 -1.62
C TYR A 17 10.40 2.96 -1.74
N TYR A 18 9.85 3.55 -0.67
CA TYR A 18 9.47 4.97 -0.69
C TYR A 18 10.66 5.89 -0.93
N LYS A 19 11.82 5.62 -0.31
CA LYS A 19 13.06 6.37 -0.59
C LYS A 19 13.45 6.26 -2.06
N PHE A 20 13.38 5.08 -2.65
CA PHE A 20 13.61 4.90 -4.09
C PHE A 20 12.65 5.75 -4.93
N LEU A 21 11.36 5.78 -4.60
CA LEU A 21 10.37 6.60 -5.32
C LEU A 21 10.69 8.10 -5.29
N THR A 22 11.41 8.60 -4.27
CA THR A 22 11.90 9.99 -4.25
C THR A 22 12.98 10.28 -5.28
N THR A 23 13.71 9.25 -5.74
CA THR A 23 14.77 9.39 -6.75
C THR A 23 14.24 9.48 -8.18
N ILE A 24 13.03 8.95 -8.43
CA ILE A 24 12.31 9.00 -9.71
C ILE A 24 11.16 10.02 -9.70
N PRO A 25 11.35 11.13 -8.97
CA PRO A 25 10.33 12.06 -8.44
C PRO A 25 8.85 11.62 -8.39
N ALA A 26 8.56 10.35 -8.08
CA ALA A 26 7.18 9.87 -7.99
C ALA A 26 6.48 10.40 -6.72
N ILE A 27 7.24 10.52 -5.63
CA ILE A 27 6.81 11.16 -4.38
C ILE A 27 7.89 12.13 -3.89
N GLN A 28 7.50 13.20 -3.18
CA GLN A 28 8.46 14.09 -2.52
C GLN A 28 8.93 13.49 -1.20
N ALA A 29 10.22 13.62 -0.89
CA ALA A 29 10.79 13.14 0.37
C ALA A 29 10.10 13.77 1.60
N SER A 30 9.70 15.03 1.51
CA SER A 30 8.94 15.75 2.56
C SER A 30 7.55 15.18 2.83
N ASN A 31 7.00 14.35 1.93
CA ASN A 31 5.72 13.69 2.14
C ASN A 31 5.86 12.37 2.89
N ILE A 32 7.07 11.84 3.10
CA ILE A 32 7.28 10.60 3.85
C ILE A 32 7.21 10.91 5.35
N LEU A 33 6.28 10.28 6.03
CA LEU A 33 6.05 10.35 7.47
C LEU A 33 6.66 9.12 8.12
N GLU A 34 7.63 9.31 9.01
CA GLU A 34 8.24 8.23 9.78
C GLU A 34 7.48 7.98 11.07
N PRO A 35 7.29 6.72 11.49
CA PRO A 35 6.68 6.38 12.76
C PRO A 35 7.60 6.81 13.93
N PRO A 36 7.03 7.11 15.10
CA PRO A 36 7.78 7.12 16.35
C PRO A 36 8.43 5.75 16.64
N THR A 37 9.40 5.71 17.55
CA THR A 37 10.07 4.45 17.95
C THR A 37 9.09 3.36 18.40
N ASP A 38 8.07 3.74 19.17
CA ASP A 38 7.01 2.84 19.65
C ASP A 38 5.80 2.76 18.68
N GLY A 39 5.99 3.23 17.45
CA GLY A 39 4.99 3.29 16.40
C GLY A 39 3.91 4.37 16.60
N TRP A 40 2.97 4.43 15.64
CA TRP A 40 1.91 5.45 15.60
C TRP A 40 0.89 5.25 16.73
N PRO A 41 0.73 6.21 17.66
CA PRO A 41 -0.19 6.05 18.81
C PRO A 41 -1.67 6.06 18.40
N SER A 42 -1.99 6.59 17.22
CA SER A 42 -3.34 6.57 16.65
C SER A 42 -3.76 5.20 16.11
N LEU A 43 -2.81 4.29 15.90
CA LEU A 43 -3.01 2.95 15.34
C LEU A 43 -3.01 1.90 16.46
N THR A 44 -4.19 1.68 17.03
CA THR A 44 -4.44 0.71 18.10
C THR A 44 -5.36 -0.39 17.59
N THR A 45 -5.41 -1.53 18.29
CA THR A 45 -6.36 -2.61 17.99
C THR A 45 -7.80 -2.10 17.87
N LYS A 46 -8.22 -1.20 18.76
CA LYS A 46 -9.55 -0.60 18.72
C LYS A 46 -9.74 0.30 17.49
N SER A 47 -8.73 1.08 17.14
CA SER A 47 -8.81 2.06 16.05
C SER A 47 -8.80 1.40 14.66
N LEU A 48 -8.23 0.19 14.58
CA LEU A 48 -8.13 -0.65 13.38
C LEU A 48 -9.10 -1.84 13.36
N ALA A 49 -9.97 -1.98 14.37
CA ALA A 49 -10.85 -3.15 14.52
C ALA A 49 -11.73 -3.43 13.29
N ALA A 50 -12.17 -2.38 12.60
CA ALA A 50 -12.98 -2.50 11.39
C ALA A 50 -12.26 -3.27 10.27
N LEU A 51 -10.92 -3.24 10.21
CA LEU A 51 -10.14 -3.97 9.21
C LEU A 51 -10.22 -5.49 9.36
N GLY A 52 -10.60 -5.99 10.55
CA GLY A 52 -10.66 -7.42 10.85
C GLY A 52 -9.33 -8.13 10.68
N LYS A 53 -8.22 -7.46 11.03
CA LYS A 53 -6.85 -7.98 10.94
C LYS A 53 -6.36 -8.52 12.27
N ASP A 54 -5.39 -9.42 12.20
CA ASP A 54 -4.74 -9.97 13.39
C ASP A 54 -3.73 -8.99 14.02
N GLU A 55 -3.22 -9.36 15.19
CA GLU A 55 -2.28 -8.53 15.96
C GLU A 55 -0.95 -8.31 15.21
N VAL A 56 -0.53 -9.26 14.36
CA VAL A 56 0.71 -9.16 13.59
C VAL A 56 0.61 -8.08 12.53
N VAL A 57 -0.52 -8.04 11.80
CA VAL A 57 -0.80 -6.96 10.84
C VAL A 57 -1.00 -5.63 11.56
N ILE A 58 -1.69 -5.60 12.69
CA ILE A 58 -1.89 -4.36 13.47
C ILE A 58 -0.53 -3.79 13.92
N ASP A 59 0.37 -4.65 14.41
CA ASP A 59 1.71 -4.26 14.82
C ASP A 59 2.55 -3.76 13.64
N LEU A 60 2.44 -4.42 12.47
CA LEU A 60 3.04 -3.92 11.23
C LEU A 60 2.56 -2.51 10.89
N LEU A 61 1.25 -2.32 10.76
CA LEU A 61 0.66 -1.02 10.37
C LEU A 61 1.07 0.09 11.34
N ARG A 62 1.20 -0.23 12.63
CA ARG A 62 1.65 0.72 13.65
C ARG A 62 3.09 1.21 13.42
N HIS A 63 3.93 0.44 12.74
CA HIS A 63 5.36 0.74 12.53
C HIS A 63 5.73 1.07 11.08
N LEU A 64 4.75 1.16 10.15
CA LEU A 64 5.05 1.54 8.78
C LEU A 64 5.35 3.05 8.65
N PRO A 65 6.28 3.45 7.76
CA PRO A 65 6.28 4.79 7.22
C PRO A 65 5.06 4.97 6.30
N TYR A 66 4.55 6.19 6.22
CA TYR A 66 3.40 6.52 5.37
C TYR A 66 3.70 7.70 4.48
N VAL A 67 3.01 7.80 3.34
CA VAL A 67 3.01 9.03 2.54
C VAL A 67 1.84 9.90 3.01
N GLY A 68 2.14 11.09 3.51
CA GLY A 68 1.15 12.07 3.93
C GLY A 68 0.45 12.69 2.71
N ARG A 69 -0.86 12.88 2.79
CA ARG A 69 -1.63 13.58 1.74
C ARG A 69 -1.51 15.08 1.95
N THR A 70 -0.66 15.75 1.17
CA THR A 70 -0.47 17.21 1.27
C THR A 70 -1.27 17.95 0.19
N HIS A 71 -1.39 17.38 -1.00
CA HIS A 71 -2.19 17.88 -2.12
C HIS A 71 -2.73 16.72 -2.94
N SER A 72 -3.79 16.95 -3.73
CA SER A 72 -4.40 15.90 -4.57
C SER A 72 -3.35 15.20 -5.44
N GLY A 73 -3.26 13.88 -5.30
CA GLY A 73 -2.48 13.02 -6.18
C GLY A 73 -1.04 12.74 -5.76
N ASN A 74 -0.54 13.31 -4.65
CA ASN A 74 0.81 13.03 -4.16
C ASN A 74 0.98 11.61 -3.58
N GLU A 75 -0.13 10.90 -3.37
CA GLU A 75 -0.17 9.49 -2.99
C GLU A 75 -0.11 8.51 -4.17
N ASN A 76 -0.09 8.98 -5.42
CA ASN A 76 0.09 8.11 -6.58
C ASN A 76 1.56 7.73 -6.72
N ILE A 77 1.86 6.44 -6.58
CA ILE A 77 3.23 5.92 -6.74
C ILE A 77 3.46 5.29 -8.12
N SER A 78 2.39 5.01 -8.84
CA SER A 78 2.37 4.51 -10.21
C SER A 78 0.99 4.80 -10.82
N TYR A 79 0.83 4.50 -12.11
CA TYR A 79 -0.45 4.63 -12.80
C TYR A 79 -1.54 3.83 -12.06
N ASP A 80 -2.67 4.48 -11.80
CA ASP A 80 -3.83 3.93 -11.09
C ASP A 80 -3.51 3.31 -9.71
N THR A 81 -2.37 3.64 -9.10
CA THR A 81 -1.88 2.99 -7.87
C THR A 81 -1.61 4.03 -6.78
N VAL A 82 -2.45 4.01 -5.74
CA VAL A 82 -2.41 4.97 -4.63
C VAL A 82 -1.94 4.27 -3.35
N VAL A 83 -0.97 4.84 -2.62
CA VAL A 83 -0.58 4.30 -1.31
C VAL A 83 -1.61 4.61 -0.22
N ILE A 84 -1.76 3.66 0.71
CA ILE A 84 -2.68 3.77 1.83
C ILE A 84 -1.95 4.32 3.06
N ASN A 85 -2.46 5.41 3.64
CA ASN A 85 -1.98 5.95 4.91
C ASN A 85 -2.97 5.61 6.03
N TYR A 86 -2.77 4.49 6.73
CA TYR A 86 -3.64 4.06 7.82
C TYR A 86 -3.61 4.98 9.04
N SER A 87 -2.54 5.77 9.22
CA SER A 87 -2.43 6.74 10.31
C SER A 87 -3.38 7.94 10.12
N ASP A 88 -3.85 8.18 8.89
CA ASP A 88 -4.86 9.20 8.57
C ASP A 88 -6.26 8.74 9.02
N ASN A 89 -6.93 9.59 9.78
CA ASN A 89 -8.27 9.30 10.32
C ASN A 89 -9.36 9.25 9.23
N ARG A 90 -9.13 9.82 8.04
CA ARG A 90 -10.11 9.84 6.95
C ARG A 90 -10.48 8.44 6.44
N LEU A 91 -9.50 7.55 6.31
CA LEU A 91 -9.76 6.16 5.92
C LEU A 91 -10.60 5.43 6.98
N ARG A 92 -10.37 5.76 8.25
CA ARG A 92 -11.08 5.19 9.39
C ARG A 92 -12.49 5.78 9.55
N ASN A 93 -12.70 7.01 9.10
CA ASN A 93 -13.96 7.76 9.24
C ASN A 93 -14.90 7.61 8.03
N ASN A 94 -14.37 7.36 6.82
CA ASN A 94 -15.19 7.24 5.61
C ASN A 94 -15.87 5.87 5.44
N GLY A 95 -15.71 4.96 6.40
CA GLY A 95 -16.57 3.77 6.59
C GLY A 95 -16.50 2.66 5.55
N SER A 96 -16.04 2.92 4.32
CA SER A 96 -15.94 1.90 3.27
C SER A 96 -14.51 1.37 3.15
N LEU A 97 -14.31 0.18 3.73
CA LEU A 97 -13.11 -0.63 3.54
C LEU A 97 -13.11 -1.37 2.19
N ASP A 98 -14.19 -1.24 1.41
CA ASP A 98 -14.38 -1.95 0.13
C ASP A 98 -13.29 -1.56 -0.89
N SER A 99 -12.74 -0.35 -0.78
CA SER A 99 -11.64 0.11 -1.63
C SER A 99 -10.29 -0.50 -1.27
N LEU A 100 -10.12 -1.05 -0.06
CA LEU A 100 -8.88 -1.69 0.39
C LEU A 100 -8.73 -3.13 -0.12
N VAL A 101 -9.77 -3.66 -0.74
CA VAL A 101 -9.83 -5.02 -1.23
C VAL A 101 -10.13 -4.95 -2.72
N PRO A 102 -9.44 -5.73 -3.57
CA PRO A 102 -9.86 -5.84 -4.96
C PRO A 102 -11.31 -6.34 -5.01
N THR A 103 -12.17 -5.68 -5.78
CA THR A 103 -13.62 -5.88 -5.80
C THR A 103 -14.05 -7.33 -6.11
N THR A 104 -13.15 -8.12 -6.68
CA THR A 104 -13.32 -9.54 -7.04
C THR A 104 -12.94 -10.54 -5.93
N THR A 105 -12.22 -10.11 -4.89
CA THR A 105 -11.60 -11.02 -3.88
C THR A 105 -12.42 -11.20 -2.59
N GLY A 106 -13.50 -10.45 -2.40
CA GLY A 106 -14.30 -10.51 -1.17
C GLY A 106 -13.61 -9.84 0.02
N LYS A 107 -13.35 -10.57 1.11
CA LYS A 107 -12.64 -10.05 2.29
C LYS A 107 -11.23 -10.65 2.35
N LEU A 108 -10.19 -9.82 2.41
CA LEU A 108 -8.82 -10.29 2.62
C LEU A 108 -8.68 -11.05 3.95
N PRO A 109 -7.92 -12.15 4.00
CA PRO A 109 -7.59 -12.84 5.25
C PRO A 109 -7.02 -11.91 6.31
N ALA A 110 -7.14 -12.28 7.59
CA ALA A 110 -6.71 -11.44 8.72
C ALA A 110 -5.20 -11.12 8.71
N HIS A 111 -4.38 -12.00 8.12
CA HIS A 111 -2.94 -11.87 7.99
C HIS A 111 -2.48 -11.17 6.68
N VAL A 112 -3.41 -10.75 5.82
CA VAL A 112 -3.11 -10.05 4.56
C VAL A 112 -3.59 -8.61 4.64
N VAL A 113 -2.76 -7.64 4.26
CA VAL A 113 -3.14 -6.22 4.22
C VAL A 113 -2.74 -5.57 2.90
N SER A 114 -3.58 -4.67 2.37
CA SER A 114 -3.23 -3.89 1.20
C SER A 114 -2.40 -2.67 1.59
N LEU A 115 -1.28 -2.46 0.91
CA LEU A 115 -0.44 -1.25 1.06
C LEU A 115 -0.86 -0.15 0.08
N THR A 116 -1.56 -0.53 -0.99
CA THR A 116 -2.06 0.37 -2.04
C THR A 116 -3.52 0.09 -2.38
N ILE A 117 -4.18 1.07 -2.99
CA ILE A 117 -5.42 0.89 -3.73
C ILE A 117 -5.04 0.91 -5.21
N GLY A 118 -5.22 -0.23 -5.88
CA GLY A 118 -5.15 -0.31 -7.34
C GLY A 118 -6.53 -0.03 -7.93
N ALA A 119 -6.66 0.95 -8.83
CA ALA A 119 -7.90 1.10 -9.60
C ALA A 119 -7.98 0.00 -10.67
N ARG A 120 -8.57 0.28 -11.84
CA ARG A 120 -8.80 -0.73 -12.88
C ARG A 120 -7.51 -1.41 -13.36
N TYR A 121 -6.42 -0.66 -13.44
CA TYR A 121 -5.13 -1.11 -13.99
C TYR A 121 -3.96 -0.90 -13.03
N GLY A 122 -4.27 -0.58 -11.78
CA GLY A 122 -3.30 -0.32 -10.73
C GLY A 122 -3.04 -1.54 -9.87
N SER A 123 -1.96 -1.48 -9.12
CA SER A 123 -1.51 -2.54 -8.24
C SER A 123 -2.17 -2.44 -6.88
N TYR A 124 -2.76 -3.54 -6.41
CA TYR A 124 -2.95 -3.82 -5.00
C TYR A 124 -1.71 -4.58 -4.50
N LEU A 125 -0.84 -3.90 -3.77
CA LEU A 125 0.32 -4.51 -3.14
C LEU A 125 -0.15 -5.17 -1.84
N LEU A 126 -0.37 -6.48 -1.88
CA LEU A 126 -0.91 -7.28 -0.79
C LEU A 126 0.23 -7.90 0.02
N LEU A 127 0.44 -7.43 1.25
CA LEU A 127 1.43 -7.98 2.16
C LEU A 127 0.79 -9.09 3.01
N ASP A 128 1.38 -10.29 2.92
CA ASP A 128 1.03 -11.47 3.69
C ASP A 128 2.05 -11.67 4.83
N THR A 129 1.60 -11.51 6.08
CA THR A 129 2.46 -11.65 7.28
C THR A 129 2.71 -13.09 7.70
N GLN A 130 2.04 -14.09 7.11
CA GLN A 130 2.39 -15.50 7.33
C GLN A 130 3.55 -15.93 6.44
N GLN A 131 3.58 -15.41 5.20
CA GLN A 131 4.59 -15.76 4.21
C GLN A 131 5.73 -14.75 4.10
N GLY A 132 5.56 -13.53 4.63
CA GLY A 132 6.53 -12.46 4.51
C GLY A 132 6.69 -11.93 3.08
N THR A 133 5.64 -12.02 2.27
CA THR A 133 5.64 -11.67 0.84
C THR A 133 4.74 -10.50 0.55
N ILE A 134 5.07 -9.72 -0.48
CA ILE A 134 4.18 -8.71 -1.07
C ILE A 134 3.82 -9.20 -2.47
N THR A 135 2.53 -9.43 -2.72
CA THR A 135 2.00 -9.81 -4.04
C THR A 135 1.49 -8.57 -4.75
N ASP A 136 1.90 -8.38 -6.01
CA ASP A 136 1.29 -7.40 -6.89
C ASP A 136 0.04 -8.00 -7.54
N TYR A 137 -1.14 -7.56 -7.10
CA TYR A 137 -2.42 -7.96 -7.66
C TYR A 137 -3.01 -6.84 -8.51
N ILE A 138 -3.24 -7.10 -9.79
CA ILE A 138 -3.87 -6.15 -10.73
C ILE A 138 -5.25 -6.70 -11.11
N MET A 139 -6.29 -5.87 -10.96
CA MET A 139 -7.67 -6.31 -11.18
C MET A 139 -8.00 -6.59 -12.64
N MET A 140 -7.48 -5.77 -13.57
CA MET A 140 -7.58 -6.01 -15.01
C MET A 140 -6.22 -5.88 -15.65
N GLU A 141 -5.91 -6.79 -16.57
CA GLU A 141 -4.75 -6.61 -17.44
C GLU A 141 -4.84 -5.26 -18.15
N ARG A 142 -3.71 -4.56 -18.26
CA ARG A 142 -3.65 -3.33 -19.05
C ARG A 142 -4.01 -3.69 -20.49
N PRO A 143 -4.99 -3.01 -21.11
CA PRO A 143 -5.32 -3.27 -22.50
C PRO A 143 -4.08 -3.03 -23.36
N GLU A 144 -3.71 -4.02 -24.17
CA GLU A 144 -2.67 -3.84 -25.18
C GLU A 144 -3.09 -2.70 -26.10
N ARG A 145 -2.14 -1.80 -26.40
CA ARG A 145 -2.38 -0.77 -27.40
C ARG A 145 -2.53 -1.47 -28.75
N SER A 146 -3.73 -1.41 -29.32
CA SER A 146 -3.98 -1.98 -30.65
C SER A 146 -3.18 -1.29 -31.76
N HIS A 147 -2.71 -0.05 -31.52
CA HIS A 147 -1.90 0.72 -32.46
C HIS A 147 -0.80 1.47 -31.69
N PRO A 148 0.48 1.35 -32.09
CA PRO A 148 1.53 2.20 -31.55
C PRO A 148 1.25 3.67 -31.92
N PRO A 149 1.61 4.65 -31.06
CA PRO A 149 1.50 6.06 -31.42
C PRO A 149 2.38 6.37 -32.65
N PRO A 150 2.00 7.35 -33.49
CA PRO A 150 2.84 7.79 -34.60
C PRO A 150 4.25 8.16 -34.09
N GLY A 151 5.28 7.50 -34.63
CA GLY A 151 6.67 7.70 -34.22
C GLY A 151 7.19 6.76 -33.11
N SER A 152 6.45 5.72 -32.75
CA SER A 152 7.00 4.59 -31.98
C SER A 152 8.10 3.88 -32.79
N PRO A 153 9.17 3.35 -32.16
CA PRO A 153 10.16 2.52 -32.87
C PRO A 153 9.58 1.23 -33.50
N ASP A 154 8.37 0.85 -33.10
CA ASP A 154 7.62 -0.31 -33.62
C ASP A 154 6.72 0.02 -34.84
N HIS A 155 6.94 1.17 -35.48
CA HIS A 155 6.11 1.69 -36.58
C HIS A 155 6.79 1.59 -37.95
#